data_AF-A0A497JNP6-F1
#
_entry.id   AF-A0A497JNP6-F1
#
_cell.length_a   1.000
_cell.length_b   1.000
_cell.length_c   1.000
_cell.angle_alpha   90.00
_cell.angle_beta   90.00
_cell.angle_gamma   90.00
#
_symmetry.space_group_name_H-M   'P 1'
#
loop_
_entity.id
_entity.type
_entity.pdbx_description
1 polymer ?
#
loop_
_entity_poly.entity_id
_entity_poly.type
_entity_poly.pdbx_seq_one_letter_code
_entity_poly.pdbx_strand_id
1 'polypeptide(L)'
;MPPPRKIFKTTRKDKKKLCGVIVYSYPPLACFGRKTAFQLYGIPFNNSLEWINANLSTISRVILHPKYRGIGLGVKLVKETLTKAGTPYVETVAVMARYNPFFEKAGMRHIATQKADASCLSAAETLRTLGVETLFTASEKYTRKRLRALRRGEKKILFQALARIKNQRFRRALVGKPYVATEEFCRALEKADVAKLAHALRVLNILLQKKFYLFWRREV
;
A
#
# COMPACT_ATOMS: atom_id res chain seq x y z
N MET A 1 -7.93 -8.98 -4.87
CA MET A 1 -7.23 -9.29 -3.60
C MET A 1 -6.52 -10.61 -3.81
N PRO A 2 -5.30 -10.84 -3.30
CA PRO A 2 -4.67 -12.16 -3.44
C PRO A 2 -5.56 -13.24 -2.80
N PRO A 3 -5.57 -14.46 -3.36
CA PRO A 3 -6.42 -15.55 -2.87
C PRO A 3 -6.13 -15.83 -1.38
N PRO A 4 -7.16 -15.94 -0.53
CA PRO A 4 -6.97 -16.22 0.88
C PRO A 4 -6.51 -17.65 1.10
N ARG A 5 -5.60 -17.85 2.07
CA ARG A 5 -5.15 -19.15 2.57
C ARG A 5 -5.88 -19.54 3.85
N LYS A 6 -5.93 -18.60 4.80
CA LYS A 6 -6.59 -18.79 6.09
C LYS A 6 -7.26 -17.51 6.53
N ILE A 7 -8.43 -17.64 7.15
CA ILE A 7 -9.17 -16.53 7.71
C ILE A 7 -9.48 -16.88 9.17
N PHE A 8 -9.13 -15.97 10.07
CA PHE A 8 -9.48 -16.10 11.47
C PHE A 8 -10.42 -14.97 11.88
N LYS A 9 -11.36 -15.28 12.75
CA LYS A 9 -12.31 -14.32 13.32
C LYS A 9 -12.20 -14.30 14.83
N THR A 10 -12.31 -13.11 15.42
CA THR A 10 -12.59 -12.97 16.85
C THR A 10 -14.04 -12.62 17.04
N THR A 11 -14.71 -13.37 17.92
CA THR A 11 -16.08 -13.11 18.36
C THR A 11 -16.08 -12.74 19.84
N ARG A 12 -17.13 -12.08 20.29
CA ARG A 12 -17.38 -11.85 21.72
C ARG A 12 -17.56 -13.20 22.43
N LYS A 13 -17.39 -13.25 23.76
CA LYS A 13 -17.49 -14.49 24.56
C LYS A 13 -18.79 -15.27 24.31
N ASP A 14 -19.89 -14.57 24.08
CA ASP A 14 -21.20 -15.15 23.76
C ASP A 14 -21.32 -15.67 22.31
N LYS A 15 -20.26 -15.57 21.50
CA LYS A 15 -20.15 -15.98 20.09
C LYS A 15 -21.13 -15.32 19.11
N LYS A 16 -22.05 -14.48 19.58
CA LYS A 16 -23.10 -13.83 18.76
C LYS A 16 -22.59 -12.66 17.92
N LYS A 17 -21.51 -11.99 18.33
CA LYS A 17 -21.01 -10.78 17.66
C LYS A 17 -19.59 -10.96 17.13
N LEU A 18 -19.42 -10.73 15.84
CA LEU A 18 -18.12 -10.63 15.19
C LEU A 18 -17.43 -9.32 15.59
N CYS A 19 -16.25 -9.42 16.18
CA CYS A 19 -15.48 -8.27 16.64
C CYS A 19 -14.37 -7.88 15.66
N GLY A 20 -13.79 -8.88 14.97
CA GLY A 20 -12.74 -8.64 14.00
C GLY A 20 -12.36 -9.88 13.19
N VAL A 21 -11.65 -9.64 12.09
CA VAL A 21 -11.19 -10.66 11.13
C VAL A 21 -9.75 -10.35 10.72
N ILE A 22 -8.94 -11.40 10.58
CA ILE A 22 -7.63 -11.35 9.96
C ILE A 22 -7.58 -12.34 8.80
N VAL A 23 -7.00 -11.92 7.68
CA VAL A 23 -6.88 -12.71 6.45
C VAL A 23 -5.40 -12.91 6.13
N TYR A 24 -5.00 -14.16 6.05
CA TYR A 24 -3.73 -14.62 5.51
C TYR A 24 -3.96 -15.04 4.05
N SER A 25 -3.17 -14.51 3.13
CA SER A 25 -3.26 -14.77 1.69
C SER A 25 -1.94 -15.30 1.15
N TYR A 26 -1.98 -15.84 -0.07
CA TYR A 26 -0.75 -16.12 -0.81
C TYR A 26 0.03 -14.83 -1.04
N PRO A 27 1.36 -14.85 -0.83
CA PRO A 27 2.20 -13.69 -0.99
C PRO A 27 2.32 -13.28 -2.47
N PRO A 28 2.52 -11.99 -2.77
CA PRO A 28 2.85 -11.56 -4.12
C PRO A 28 4.25 -12.06 -4.52
N LEU A 29 4.47 -12.31 -5.81
CA LEU A 29 5.78 -12.69 -6.35
C LEU A 29 6.88 -11.72 -5.91
N ALA A 30 6.66 -10.42 -6.12
CA ALA A 30 7.58 -9.37 -5.70
C ALA A 30 7.05 -8.63 -4.46
N CYS A 31 7.88 -8.55 -3.42
CA CYS A 31 7.63 -7.68 -2.26
C CYS A 31 8.95 -7.01 -1.84
N PHE A 32 8.90 -5.70 -1.61
CA PHE A 32 10.06 -4.96 -1.13
C PHE A 32 10.41 -5.42 0.30
N GLY A 33 11.70 -5.45 0.63
CA GLY A 33 12.16 -5.82 1.97
C GLY A 33 12.18 -7.32 2.26
N ARG A 34 11.57 -8.19 1.44
CA ARG A 34 11.59 -9.64 1.65
C ARG A 34 13.01 -10.19 1.64
N LYS A 35 13.79 -9.93 0.59
CA LYS A 35 15.20 -10.34 0.50
C LYS A 35 16.00 -9.85 1.71
N THR A 36 15.78 -8.60 2.11
CA THR A 36 16.42 -8.00 3.29
C THR A 36 16.04 -8.73 4.58
N ALA A 37 14.77 -9.13 4.77
CA ALA A 37 14.36 -9.90 5.95
C ALA A 37 15.14 -11.21 6.05
N PHE A 38 15.13 -12.01 4.99
CA PHE A 38 15.82 -13.30 4.98
C PHE A 38 17.33 -13.14 5.25
N GLN A 39 17.96 -12.13 4.65
CA GLN A 39 19.35 -11.80 4.92
C GLN A 39 19.59 -11.43 6.40
N LEU A 40 18.74 -10.58 7.00
CA LEU A 40 18.85 -10.18 8.41
C LEU A 40 18.66 -11.34 9.39
N TYR A 41 17.92 -12.37 9.00
CA TYR A 41 17.73 -13.59 9.80
C TYR A 41 18.75 -14.70 9.49
N GLY A 42 19.67 -14.47 8.54
CA GLY A 42 20.65 -15.48 8.13
C GLY A 42 20.04 -16.70 7.42
N ILE A 43 18.89 -16.54 6.77
CA ILE A 43 18.14 -17.65 6.14
C ILE A 43 18.32 -17.57 4.61
N PRO A 44 18.65 -18.68 3.92
CA PRO A 44 18.71 -18.68 2.47
C PRO A 44 17.34 -18.38 1.88
N PHE A 45 17.26 -17.36 1.03
CA PHE A 45 16.02 -16.98 0.36
C PHE A 45 15.91 -17.64 -1.01
N ASN A 46 14.90 -18.49 -1.17
CA ASN A 46 14.54 -19.04 -2.48
C ASN A 46 13.39 -18.22 -3.08
N ASN A 47 13.61 -17.68 -4.27
CA ASN A 47 12.65 -16.83 -4.98
C ASN A 47 11.71 -17.60 -5.93
N SER A 48 11.75 -18.94 -5.92
CA SER A 48 10.77 -19.76 -6.64
C SER A 48 9.37 -19.57 -6.05
N LEU A 49 8.37 -19.56 -6.94
CA LEU A 49 6.97 -19.40 -6.56
C LEU A 49 6.50 -20.54 -5.66
N GLU A 50 6.93 -21.76 -5.95
CA GLU A 50 6.64 -22.96 -5.18
C GLU A 50 7.15 -22.81 -3.74
N TRP A 51 8.40 -22.39 -3.58
CA TRP A 51 8.99 -22.19 -2.26
C TRP A 51 8.29 -21.07 -1.49
N ILE A 52 8.03 -19.94 -2.15
CA ILE A 52 7.31 -18.80 -1.56
C ILE A 52 5.90 -19.24 -1.11
N ASN A 53 5.17 -19.97 -1.96
CA ASN A 53 3.84 -20.47 -1.63
C ASN A 53 3.87 -21.53 -0.54
N ALA A 54 4.93 -22.33 -0.40
CA ALA A 54 5.04 -23.28 0.70
C ALA A 54 5.40 -22.60 2.04
N ASN A 55 6.24 -21.57 2.01
CA ASN A 55 6.91 -21.07 3.22
C ASN A 55 6.44 -19.70 3.73
N LEU A 56 5.70 -18.92 2.94
CA LEU A 56 5.28 -17.57 3.28
C LEU A 56 3.76 -17.38 3.23
N SER A 57 3.25 -16.62 4.19
CA SER A 57 1.89 -16.08 4.17
C SER A 57 1.92 -14.56 4.32
N THR A 58 1.06 -13.85 3.59
CA THR A 58 0.92 -12.41 3.76
C THR A 58 -0.33 -12.09 4.56
N ILE A 59 -0.21 -11.30 5.62
CA ILE A 59 -1.39 -10.69 6.26
C ILE A 59 -1.91 -9.62 5.29
N SER A 60 -2.99 -9.94 4.58
CA SER A 60 -3.57 -9.07 3.56
C SER A 60 -4.61 -8.12 4.17
N ARG A 61 -5.29 -8.52 5.25
CA ARG A 61 -6.29 -7.70 5.94
C ARG A 61 -6.29 -7.96 7.44
N VAL A 62 -6.44 -6.90 8.21
CA VAL A 62 -6.83 -6.94 9.63
C VAL A 62 -7.95 -5.92 9.80
N ILE A 63 -9.14 -6.39 10.16
CA ILE A 63 -10.35 -5.56 10.26
C ILE A 63 -10.92 -5.75 11.65
N LEU A 64 -11.05 -4.65 12.39
CA LEU A 64 -11.76 -4.61 13.65
C LEU A 64 -13.00 -3.74 13.51
N HIS A 65 -14.12 -4.21 14.05
CA HIS A 65 -15.32 -3.41 14.17
C HIS A 65 -15.00 -2.16 15.03
N PRO A 66 -15.41 -0.94 14.63
CA PRO A 66 -15.02 0.31 15.29
C PRO A 66 -15.20 0.31 16.81
N LYS A 67 -16.31 -0.25 17.31
CA LYS A 67 -16.61 -0.40 18.75
C LYS A 67 -15.54 -1.13 19.57
N TYR A 68 -14.73 -1.99 18.95
CA TYR A 68 -13.70 -2.80 19.63
C TYR A 68 -12.27 -2.37 19.25
N ARG A 69 -12.10 -1.17 18.67
CA ARG A 69 -10.78 -0.56 18.46
C ARG A 69 -10.28 0.07 19.76
N GLY A 70 -8.96 0.25 19.89
CA GLY A 70 -8.33 0.88 21.06
C GLY A 70 -8.06 -0.04 22.26
N ILE A 71 -8.75 -1.17 22.38
CA ILE A 71 -8.61 -2.10 23.53
C ILE A 71 -7.54 -3.21 23.33
N GLY A 72 -6.60 -3.03 22.40
CA GLY A 72 -5.54 -4.02 22.12
C GLY A 72 -5.98 -5.26 21.32
N LEU A 73 -7.24 -5.34 20.88
CA LEU A 73 -7.77 -6.50 20.15
C LEU A 73 -6.99 -6.83 18.86
N GLY A 74 -6.48 -5.81 18.16
CA GLY A 74 -5.68 -6.02 16.95
C GLY A 74 -4.34 -6.71 17.23
N VAL A 75 -3.68 -6.33 18.32
CA VAL A 75 -2.43 -6.97 18.77
C VAL A 75 -2.72 -8.43 19.11
N LYS A 76 -3.76 -8.66 19.92
CA LYS A 76 -4.18 -10.01 20.32
C LYS A 76 -4.47 -10.90 19.12
N LEU A 77 -5.29 -10.40 18.18
CA LEU A 77 -5.69 -11.14 16.99
C LEU A 77 -4.48 -11.56 16.16
N VAL A 78 -3.56 -10.64 15.88
CA VAL A 78 -2.34 -10.94 15.12
C VAL A 78 -1.47 -11.94 15.87
N LYS A 79 -1.16 -11.67 17.14
CA LYS A 79 -0.25 -12.49 17.96
C LYS A 79 -0.73 -13.95 18.06
N GLU A 80 -2.03 -14.16 18.28
CA GLU A 80 -2.60 -15.50 18.43
C GLU A 80 -2.72 -16.28 17.11
N THR A 81 -2.72 -15.58 15.96
CA THR A 81 -2.90 -16.22 14.65
C THR A 81 -1.61 -16.35 13.83
N LEU A 82 -0.53 -15.63 14.19
CA LEU A 82 0.77 -15.72 13.52
C LEU A 82 1.26 -17.17 13.44
N THR A 83 1.24 -17.88 14.58
CA THR A 83 1.62 -19.30 14.63
C THR A 83 0.61 -20.22 13.93
N LYS A 84 -0.63 -19.76 13.68
CA LYS A 84 -1.68 -20.56 13.03
C LYS A 84 -1.77 -20.34 11.52
N ALA A 85 -0.97 -19.40 10.97
CA ALA A 85 -0.93 -19.08 9.54
C ALA A 85 -0.65 -20.29 8.65
N GLY A 86 0.05 -21.31 9.17
CA GLY A 86 0.38 -22.55 8.46
C GLY A 86 1.66 -22.46 7.63
N THR A 87 2.43 -21.39 7.81
CA THR A 87 3.74 -21.18 7.17
C THR A 87 4.76 -20.76 8.23
N PRO A 88 6.05 -21.09 8.06
CA PRO A 88 7.11 -20.68 8.99
C PRO A 88 7.33 -19.17 9.02
N TYR A 89 7.01 -18.48 7.92
CA TYR A 89 7.21 -17.04 7.78
C TYR A 89 5.90 -16.33 7.46
N VAL A 90 5.73 -15.13 8.02
CA VAL A 90 4.61 -14.24 7.75
C VAL A 90 5.11 -12.84 7.44
N GLU A 91 4.63 -12.25 6.35
CA GLU A 91 4.96 -10.88 5.95
C GLU A 91 3.71 -9.99 5.89
N THR A 92 3.90 -8.68 6.04
CA THR A 92 2.84 -7.71 5.74
C THR A 92 3.42 -6.37 5.28
N VAL A 93 2.69 -5.70 4.39
CA VAL A 93 2.99 -4.33 3.97
C VAL A 93 1.89 -3.43 4.51
N ALA A 94 2.26 -2.51 5.39
CA ALA A 94 1.33 -1.62 6.07
C ALA A 94 1.71 -0.15 5.87
N VAL A 95 0.74 0.66 5.44
CA VAL A 95 0.88 2.14 5.40
C VAL A 95 0.64 2.72 6.80
N MET A 96 -0.26 2.11 7.57
CA MET A 96 -0.68 2.60 8.88
C MET A 96 0.24 2.22 10.04
N ALA A 97 1.26 1.38 9.80
CA ALA A 97 2.17 0.92 10.85
C ALA A 97 2.88 2.08 11.57
N ARG A 98 3.16 3.20 10.87
CA ARG A 98 3.73 4.43 11.48
C ARG A 98 2.87 5.06 12.59
N TYR A 99 1.55 4.84 12.56
CA TYR A 99 0.62 5.48 13.50
C TYR A 99 0.19 4.52 14.61
N ASN A 100 0.11 3.23 14.28
CA ASN A 100 -0.25 2.20 15.25
C ASN A 100 0.64 0.96 15.03
N PRO A 101 1.68 0.77 15.86
CA PRO A 101 2.64 -0.33 15.73
C PRO A 101 2.08 -1.65 16.29
N PHE A 102 0.80 -1.96 16.02
CA PHE A 102 0.16 -3.15 16.57
C PHE A 102 0.74 -4.46 16.01
N PHE A 103 1.32 -4.43 14.81
CA PHE A 103 2.06 -5.56 14.26
C PHE A 103 3.35 -5.83 15.03
N GLU A 104 4.09 -4.78 15.39
CA GLU A 104 5.32 -4.90 16.17
C GLU A 104 5.02 -5.35 17.60
N LYS A 105 3.98 -4.78 18.22
CA LYS A 105 3.47 -5.23 19.53
C LYS A 105 2.98 -6.68 19.50
N ALA A 106 2.59 -7.21 18.33
CA ALA A 106 2.21 -8.60 18.15
C ALA A 106 3.40 -9.55 17.88
N GLY A 107 4.62 -9.02 17.83
CA GLY A 107 5.86 -9.78 17.66
C GLY A 107 6.45 -9.74 16.24
N MET A 108 5.86 -8.99 15.30
CA MET A 108 6.50 -8.80 13.99
C MET A 108 7.66 -7.80 14.09
N ARG A 109 8.68 -7.94 13.25
CA ARG A 109 9.79 -6.98 13.15
C ARG A 109 9.61 -6.06 11.95
N HIS A 110 9.79 -4.76 12.14
CA HIS A 110 9.94 -3.82 11.02
C HIS A 110 11.29 -4.05 10.34
N ILE A 111 11.28 -4.32 9.03
CA ILE A 111 12.49 -4.67 8.25
C ILE A 111 12.90 -3.56 7.30
N ALA A 112 11.93 -2.97 6.58
CA ALA A 112 12.22 -1.99 5.54
C ALA A 112 11.08 -0.99 5.38
N THR A 113 11.41 0.20 4.87
CA THR A 113 10.43 1.25 4.55
C THR A 113 10.61 1.69 3.11
N GLN A 114 9.56 1.55 2.30
CA GLN A 114 9.53 2.11 0.96
C GLN A 114 9.02 3.55 1.04
N LYS A 115 9.88 4.50 0.64
CA LYS A 115 9.53 5.91 0.43
C LYS A 115 8.98 6.12 -0.97
N ALA A 116 8.27 7.23 -1.17
CA ALA A 116 7.81 7.64 -2.48
C ALA A 116 9.00 8.11 -3.35
N ASP A 117 8.87 7.93 -4.67
CA ASP A 117 9.90 8.37 -5.62
C ASP A 117 10.07 9.90 -5.57
N ALA A 118 11.30 10.38 -5.74
CA ALA A 118 11.61 11.81 -5.74
C ALA A 118 10.77 12.60 -6.77
N SER A 119 10.52 12.02 -7.95
CA SER A 119 9.65 12.64 -8.97
C SER A 119 8.20 12.78 -8.51
N CYS A 120 7.68 11.81 -7.75
CA CYS A 120 6.33 11.89 -7.17
C CYS A 120 6.28 12.95 -6.06
N LEU A 121 7.31 13.01 -5.21
CA LEU A 121 7.41 14.01 -4.14
C LEU A 121 7.47 15.44 -4.68
N SER A 122 8.27 15.68 -5.73
CA SER A 122 8.36 17.00 -6.38
C SER A 122 7.03 17.41 -7.04
N ALA A 123 6.34 16.46 -7.69
CA ALA A 123 5.01 16.73 -8.25
C ALA A 123 3.97 17.03 -7.16
N ALA A 124 4.03 16.32 -6.02
CA ALA A 124 3.19 16.57 -4.87
C ALA A 124 3.42 17.96 -4.26
N GLU A 125 4.67 18.42 -4.19
CA GLU A 125 4.99 19.78 -3.74
C GLU A 125 4.37 20.83 -4.65
N THR A 126 4.52 20.64 -5.97
CA THR A 126 3.94 21.55 -6.96
C THR A 126 2.41 21.56 -6.91
N LEU A 127 1.78 20.41 -6.65
CA LEU A 127 0.32 20.35 -6.46
C LEU A 127 -0.12 21.17 -5.23
N ARG A 128 0.65 21.14 -4.14
CA ARG A 128 0.36 21.90 -2.92
C ARG A 128 0.46 23.41 -3.15
N THR A 129 1.47 23.88 -3.89
CA THR A 129 1.59 25.31 -4.23
C THR A 129 0.44 25.80 -5.12
N LEU A 130 -0.14 24.91 -5.93
CA LEU A 130 -1.34 25.18 -6.73
C LEU A 130 -2.67 25.03 -5.94
N GLY A 131 -2.61 24.86 -4.61
CA GLY A 131 -3.79 24.71 -3.75
C GLY A 131 -4.50 23.36 -3.87
N VAL A 132 -3.86 22.36 -4.49
CA VAL A 132 -4.36 20.99 -4.60
C VAL A 132 -3.77 20.14 -3.48
N GLU A 133 -4.49 20.07 -2.35
CA GLU A 133 -4.07 19.20 -1.23
C GLU A 133 -4.04 17.73 -1.65
N THR A 134 -2.83 17.17 -1.66
CA THR A 134 -2.54 15.80 -2.11
C THR A 134 -3.18 14.72 -1.25
N LEU A 135 -3.45 14.97 0.04
CA LEU A 135 -4.16 14.01 0.90
C LEU A 135 -5.61 13.80 0.45
N PHE A 136 -6.24 14.83 -0.11
CA PHE A 136 -7.64 14.77 -0.55
C PHE A 136 -7.80 14.30 -1.99
N THR A 137 -6.72 14.09 -2.74
CA THR A 137 -6.82 13.62 -4.13
C THR A 137 -7.32 12.17 -4.26
N ALA A 138 -7.45 11.46 -3.13
CA ALA A 138 -8.19 10.19 -3.06
C ALA A 138 -9.68 10.34 -3.43
N SER A 139 -10.27 11.53 -3.21
CA SER A 139 -11.65 11.86 -3.58
C SER A 139 -11.71 12.46 -4.97
N GLU A 140 -12.27 11.73 -5.93
CA GLU A 140 -12.42 12.25 -7.29
C GLU A 140 -13.26 13.53 -7.35
N LYS A 141 -14.29 13.65 -6.52
CA LYS A 141 -15.14 14.84 -6.45
C LYS A 141 -14.32 16.07 -6.06
N TYR A 142 -13.49 15.95 -5.01
CA TYR A 142 -12.59 17.01 -4.58
C TYR A 142 -11.60 17.39 -5.70
N THR A 143 -10.94 16.38 -6.28
CA THR A 143 -9.91 16.59 -7.30
C THR A 143 -10.48 17.26 -8.54
N ARG A 144 -11.63 16.79 -9.04
CA ARG A 144 -12.29 17.40 -10.22
C ARG A 144 -12.69 18.85 -9.94
N LYS A 145 -13.25 19.15 -8.75
CA LYS A 145 -13.60 20.52 -8.36
C LYS A 145 -12.36 21.42 -8.37
N ARG A 146 -11.26 20.98 -7.75
CA ARG A 146 -10.01 21.74 -7.71
C ARG A 146 -9.40 21.94 -9.09
N LEU A 147 -9.30 20.88 -9.91
CA LEU A 147 -8.76 20.96 -11.26
C LEU A 147 -9.53 21.91 -12.19
N ARG A 148 -10.86 22.00 -12.03
CA ARG A 148 -11.70 22.95 -12.78
C ARG A 148 -11.47 24.40 -12.35
N ALA A 149 -11.17 24.62 -11.08
CA ALA A 149 -10.92 25.95 -10.52
C ALA A 149 -9.54 26.52 -10.88
N LEU A 150 -8.61 25.70 -11.38
CA LEU A 150 -7.28 26.17 -11.79
C LEU A 150 -7.34 27.09 -13.00
N ARG A 151 -6.60 28.20 -12.94
CA ARG A 151 -6.37 29.14 -14.05
C ARG A 151 -5.52 28.49 -15.14
N ARG A 152 -5.51 29.08 -16.34
CA ARG A 152 -4.74 28.56 -17.49
C ARG A 152 -3.24 28.43 -17.17
N GLY A 153 -2.64 29.41 -16.50
CA GLY A 153 -1.23 29.36 -16.08
C GLY A 153 -0.94 28.24 -15.07
N GLU A 154 -1.81 28.07 -14.08
CA GLU A 154 -1.71 27.01 -13.06
C GLU A 154 -1.81 25.61 -13.68
N LYS A 155 -2.69 25.44 -14.67
CA LYS A 155 -2.78 24.18 -15.43
C LYS A 155 -1.47 23.85 -16.13
N LYS A 156 -0.79 24.84 -16.73
CA LYS A 156 0.52 24.62 -17.39
C LYS A 156 1.57 24.14 -16.39
N ILE A 157 1.62 24.74 -15.20
CA ILE A 157 2.53 24.32 -14.11
C ILE A 157 2.20 22.89 -13.66
N LEU A 158 0.92 22.57 -13.46
CA LEU A 158 0.45 21.23 -13.14
C LEU A 158 0.94 20.20 -14.18
N PHE A 159 0.74 20.48 -15.47
CA PHE A 159 1.15 19.59 -16.54
C PHE A 159 2.66 19.34 -16.55
N GLN A 160 3.46 20.40 -16.39
CA GLN A 160 4.92 20.28 -16.30
C GLN A 160 5.36 19.43 -15.10
N ALA A 161 4.69 19.57 -13.95
CA ALA A 161 4.99 18.78 -12.77
C ALA A 161 4.67 17.29 -12.97
N LEU A 162 3.50 16.97 -13.55
CA LEU A 162 3.09 15.59 -13.81
C LEU A 162 3.94 14.92 -14.91
N ALA A 163 4.37 15.67 -15.94
CA ALA A 163 5.21 15.18 -17.03
C ALA A 163 6.56 14.63 -16.53
N ARG A 164 7.09 15.16 -15.42
CA ARG A 164 8.35 14.72 -14.81
C ARG A 164 8.26 13.41 -14.04
N ILE A 165 7.05 12.87 -13.82
CA ILE A 165 6.87 11.62 -13.08
C ILE A 165 7.39 10.43 -13.90
N LYS A 166 8.39 9.74 -13.34
CA LYS A 166 9.01 8.55 -13.95
C LYS A 166 8.33 7.23 -13.54
N ASN A 167 7.50 7.26 -12.50
CA ASN A 167 6.88 6.05 -11.96
C ASN A 167 5.89 5.42 -12.96
N GLN A 168 6.14 4.18 -13.38
CA GLN A 168 5.34 3.49 -14.39
C GLN A 168 3.89 3.24 -13.94
N ARG A 169 3.64 3.04 -12.64
CA ARG A 169 2.27 2.89 -12.13
C ARG A 169 1.46 4.17 -12.31
N PHE A 170 2.08 5.34 -12.17
CA PHE A 170 1.44 6.62 -12.47
C PHE A 170 1.19 6.77 -13.97
N ARG A 171 2.20 6.49 -14.81
CA ARG A 171 2.07 6.59 -16.28
C ARG A 171 0.97 5.67 -16.83
N ARG A 172 0.90 4.44 -16.33
CA ARG A 172 -0.16 3.47 -16.62
C ARG A 172 -1.56 4.00 -16.31
N ALA A 173 -1.71 4.83 -15.28
CA ALA A 173 -3.02 5.41 -14.93
C ALA A 173 -3.58 6.32 -16.05
N LEU A 174 -2.70 6.88 -16.90
CA LEU A 174 -3.09 7.70 -18.05
C LEU A 174 -3.09 6.92 -19.37
N VAL A 175 -2.18 5.97 -19.57
CA VAL A 175 -2.06 5.27 -20.87
C VAL A 175 -2.74 3.91 -20.91
N GLY A 176 -2.93 3.26 -19.76
CA GLY A 176 -3.50 1.90 -19.66
C GLY A 176 -2.49 0.77 -19.84
N LYS A 177 -1.30 1.04 -20.42
CA LYS A 177 -0.25 0.04 -20.66
C LYS A 177 0.67 -0.17 -19.44
N PRO A 178 1.22 -1.39 -19.21
CA PRO A 178 2.13 -1.67 -18.10
C PRO A 178 3.44 -0.87 -18.13
N TYR A 179 4.05 -0.73 -19.31
CA TYR A 179 5.26 0.05 -19.55
C TYR A 179 4.94 1.13 -20.56
N VAL A 180 5.26 2.38 -20.22
CA VAL A 180 4.89 3.56 -21.02
C VAL A 180 6.13 4.40 -21.30
N ALA A 181 6.40 4.60 -22.60
CA ALA A 181 7.45 5.49 -23.07
C ALA A 181 7.15 6.94 -22.70
N THR A 182 8.19 7.77 -22.54
CA THR A 182 8.01 9.16 -22.08
C THR A 182 7.17 9.98 -23.07
N GLU A 183 7.37 9.82 -24.37
CA GLU A 183 6.61 10.54 -25.40
C GLU A 183 5.12 10.18 -25.39
N GLU A 184 4.81 8.88 -25.32
CA GLU A 184 3.43 8.39 -25.24
C GLU A 184 2.73 8.93 -23.99
N PHE A 185 3.43 8.94 -22.86
CA PHE A 185 2.93 9.50 -21.60
C PHE A 185 2.63 11.00 -21.71
N CYS A 186 3.55 11.80 -22.27
CA CYS A 186 3.34 13.23 -22.43
C CYS A 186 2.14 13.54 -23.34
N ARG A 187 2.01 12.84 -24.49
CA ARG A 187 0.85 12.97 -25.38
C ARG A 187 -0.46 12.61 -24.69
N ALA A 188 -0.46 11.53 -23.90
CA ALA A 188 -1.65 11.11 -23.16
C ALA A 188 -2.02 12.07 -22.03
N LEU A 189 -1.03 12.71 -21.42
CA LEU A 189 -1.21 13.71 -20.39
C LEU A 189 -1.84 14.99 -20.97
N GLU A 190 -1.35 15.48 -22.10
CA GLU A 190 -1.90 16.68 -22.78
C GLU A 190 -3.36 16.49 -23.20
N LYS A 191 -3.72 15.29 -23.66
CA LYS A 191 -5.09 14.94 -24.07
C LYS A 191 -5.98 14.51 -22.90
N ALA A 192 -5.47 14.45 -21.68
CA ALA A 192 -6.23 13.93 -20.55
C ALA A 192 -7.33 14.90 -20.13
N ASP A 193 -8.56 14.38 -20.05
CA ASP A 193 -9.67 15.12 -19.48
C ASP A 193 -9.56 15.21 -17.95
N VAL A 194 -10.42 16.03 -17.34
CA VAL A 194 -10.40 16.27 -15.89
C VAL A 194 -10.66 14.97 -15.10
N ALA A 195 -11.47 14.05 -15.62
CA ALA A 195 -11.76 12.79 -14.95
C ALA A 195 -10.54 11.88 -14.91
N LYS A 196 -9.83 11.75 -16.04
CA LYS A 196 -8.61 10.95 -16.17
C LYS A 196 -7.45 11.52 -15.36
N LEU A 197 -7.31 12.85 -15.33
CA LEU A 197 -6.36 13.52 -14.44
C LEU A 197 -6.69 13.26 -12.96
N ALA A 198 -7.97 13.33 -12.57
CA ALA A 198 -8.38 13.02 -11.21
C ALA A 198 -8.06 11.57 -10.81
N HIS A 199 -8.26 10.63 -11.74
CA HIS A 199 -7.88 9.24 -11.53
C HIS A 199 -6.36 9.06 -11.38
N ALA A 200 -5.55 9.73 -12.20
CA ALA A 200 -4.09 9.70 -12.09
C ALA A 200 -3.61 10.29 -10.75
N LEU A 201 -4.19 11.40 -10.31
CA LEU A 201 -3.86 12.02 -9.01
C LEU A 201 -4.23 11.13 -7.82
N ARG A 202 -5.29 10.33 -7.93
CA ARG A 202 -5.60 9.28 -6.94
C ARG A 202 -4.52 8.20 -6.90
N VAL A 203 -3.93 7.83 -8.04
CA VAL A 203 -2.79 6.91 -8.08
C VAL A 203 -1.54 7.55 -7.48
N LEU A 204 -1.28 8.83 -7.75
CA LEU A 204 -0.21 9.58 -7.12
C LEU A 204 -0.34 9.60 -5.60
N ASN A 205 -1.55 9.82 -5.05
CA ASN A 205 -1.81 9.74 -3.61
C ASN A 205 -1.33 8.41 -3.01
N ILE A 206 -1.63 7.28 -3.67
CA ILE A 206 -1.19 5.95 -3.24
C ILE A 206 0.34 5.78 -3.32
N LEU A 207 0.97 6.38 -4.32
CA LEU A 207 2.43 6.34 -4.50
C LEU A 207 3.18 7.18 -3.47
N LEU A 208 2.57 8.27 -3.00
CA LEU A 208 3.14 9.14 -1.96
C LEU A 208 3.15 8.51 -0.57
N GLN A 209 2.34 7.48 -0.35
CA GLN A 209 2.26 6.79 0.93
C GLN A 209 3.55 6.03 1.25
N LYS A 210 4.16 6.36 2.39
CA LYS A 210 5.23 5.54 2.98
C LYS A 210 4.67 4.17 3.36
N LYS A 211 5.34 3.10 2.93
CA LYS A 211 4.94 1.72 3.21
C LYS A 211 6.00 1.05 4.07
N PHE A 212 5.55 0.38 5.12
CA PHE A 212 6.39 -0.36 6.04
C PHE A 212 6.24 -1.84 5.74
N TYR A 213 7.36 -2.53 5.58
CA TYR A 213 7.41 -3.97 5.43
C TYR A 213 7.78 -4.58 6.78
N LEU A 214 6.88 -5.42 7.29
CA LEU A 214 7.06 -6.14 8.55
C LEU A 214 7.11 -7.64 8.30
N PHE A 215 7.93 -8.32 9.09
CA PHE A 215 8.21 -9.74 8.93
C PHE A 215 8.18 -10.44 10.28
N TRP A 216 7.61 -11.63 10.30
CA TRP A 216 7.61 -12.52 11.44
C TRP A 216 8.09 -13.90 10.99
N ARG A 217 8.87 -14.53 11.87
CA ARG A 217 9.34 -15.90 11.73
C ARG A 217 8.88 -16.67 12.96
N ARG A 218 8.45 -17.91 12.74
CA ARG A 218 8.21 -18.85 13.83
C ARG A 218 9.55 -19.20 14.49
N GLU A 219 9.64 -18.99 15.79
CA GLU A 219 10.71 -19.55 16.60
C GLU A 219 10.54 -21.07 16.64
N VAL A 220 11.61 -21.79 16.28
CA VAL A 220 11.68 -23.26 16.31
C VAL A 220 12.03 -23.67 17.73
#